data_AF-A0A9Q1DHV2-F1
#
_entry.id   AF-A0A9Q1DHV2-F1
#
_cell.length_a   1.000
_cell.length_b   1.000
_cell.length_c   1.000
_cell.angle_alpha   90.00
_cell.angle_beta   90.00
_cell.angle_gamma   90.00
#
_symmetry.space_group_name_H-M   'P 1'
#
loop_
_entity.id
_entity.type
_entity.pdbx_description
1 polymer ?
#
loop_
_entity_poly.entity_id
_entity_poly.type
_entity_poly.pdbx_seq_one_letter_code
_entity_poly.pdbx_strand_id
1 'polypeptide(L)'
;MDVSSCLQEHDYCVAPNPAALDDAQAQIESLTKRIEFLQKQLETVQLQSKFSLRRFAGSDEDIRFYTRFATYEHFMCFWHLIEPSTSKIVSVSRAKGASTDLEEKITLRAKKLAPVDELFLFLMHLSWA
;
A
#
# COMPACT_ATOMS: atom_id res chain seq x y z
N MET A 1 29.09 -27.30 -47.16
CA MET A 1 28.33 -26.06 -46.97
C MET A 1 28.83 -25.48 -45.65
N ASP A 2 29.85 -24.63 -45.71
CA ASP A 2 30.38 -23.98 -44.52
C ASP A 2 29.56 -22.73 -44.26
N VAL A 3 28.71 -22.81 -43.25
CA VAL A 3 27.97 -21.68 -42.71
C VAL A 3 28.98 -20.85 -41.94
N SER A 4 29.67 -19.95 -42.64
CA SER A 4 30.39 -18.84 -42.01
C SER A 4 29.39 -18.06 -41.16
N SER A 5 29.36 -18.36 -39.87
CA SER A 5 28.67 -17.52 -38.90
C SER A 5 29.36 -16.17 -38.96
N CYS A 6 28.67 -15.19 -39.55
CA CYS A 6 29.00 -13.79 -39.36
C CYS A 6 28.86 -13.55 -37.85
N LEU A 7 29.96 -13.70 -37.11
CA LEU A 7 30.04 -13.25 -35.73
C LEU A 7 29.89 -11.74 -35.84
N GLN A 8 28.67 -11.29 -35.58
CA GLN A 8 28.35 -9.89 -35.43
C GLN A 8 29.21 -9.42 -34.25
N GLU A 9 30.38 -8.85 -34.54
CA GLU A 9 31.27 -8.28 -33.53
C GLU A 9 30.45 -7.22 -32.79
N HIS A 10 30.04 -7.58 -31.58
CA HIS A 10 29.28 -6.69 -30.73
C HIS A 10 30.28 -5.69 -30.13
N ASP A 11 29.98 -4.40 -30.24
CA ASP A 11 30.76 -3.26 -29.74
C ASP A 11 30.85 -3.17 -28.20
N TYR A 12 30.83 -4.30 -27.48
CA TYR A 12 30.96 -4.34 -26.01
C TYR A 12 32.25 -3.70 -25.49
N CYS A 13 33.29 -3.58 -26.32
CA CYS A 13 34.56 -2.95 -25.97
C CYS A 13 34.57 -1.43 -26.20
N VAL A 14 33.52 -0.85 -26.80
CA VAL A 14 33.43 0.60 -27.04
C VAL A 14 32.91 1.27 -25.78
N ALA A 15 33.74 2.12 -25.17
CA ALA A 15 33.32 2.93 -24.03
C ALA A 15 32.14 3.82 -24.44
N PRO A 16 31.05 3.88 -23.64
CA PRO A 16 29.93 4.76 -23.94
C PRO A 16 30.41 6.20 -24.06
N ASN A 17 29.86 6.94 -25.01
CA ASN A 17 30.13 8.37 -25.14
C ASN A 17 29.83 9.07 -23.79
N PRO A 18 30.81 9.74 -23.16
CA PRO A 18 30.62 10.36 -21.84
C PRO A 18 29.45 11.34 -21.82
N ALA A 19 29.24 12.11 -22.89
CA ALA A 19 28.11 13.03 -22.97
C ALA A 19 26.75 12.29 -22.97
N ALA A 20 26.66 11.14 -23.66
CA ALA A 20 25.44 10.33 -23.66
C ALA A 20 25.19 9.66 -22.30
N LEU A 21 26.25 9.34 -21.55
CA LEU A 21 26.14 8.81 -20.19
C LEU A 21 25.66 9.89 -19.21
N ASP A 22 26.20 11.10 -19.30
CA ASP A 22 25.78 12.25 -18.49
C ASP A 22 24.29 12.60 -18.74
N ASP A 23 23.87 12.61 -20.02
CA ASP A 23 22.48 12.82 -20.40
C ASP A 23 21.55 11.73 -19.83
N ALA A 24 21.98 10.46 -19.87
CA ALA A 24 21.22 9.36 -19.30
C ALA A 24 21.12 9.45 -17.77
N GLN A 25 22.19 9.86 -17.09
CA GLN A 25 22.19 10.08 -15.64
C GLN A 25 21.23 11.21 -15.24
N ALA A 26 21.25 12.33 -15.97
CA ALA A 26 20.32 13.43 -15.74
C ALA A 26 18.85 13.01 -15.95
N GLN A 27 18.58 12.17 -16.95
CA GLN A 27 17.24 11.62 -17.19
C GLN A 27 16.80 10.69 -16.05
N ILE A 28 17.68 9.80 -15.58
CA ILE A 28 17.39 8.89 -14.46
C ILE A 28 17.08 9.69 -13.20
N GLU A 29 17.86 10.73 -12.90
CA GLU A 29 17.64 11.57 -11.72
C GLU A 29 16.30 12.32 -11.82
N SER A 30 15.99 12.87 -13.00
CA SER A 30 14.70 13.53 -13.28
C SER A 30 13.51 12.58 -13.10
N LEU A 31 13.59 11.37 -13.66
CA LEU A 31 12.55 10.36 -13.53
C LEU A 31 12.37 9.90 -12.08
N THR A 32 13.47 9.75 -11.34
CA THR A 32 13.43 9.36 -9.92
C THR A 32 12.70 10.42 -9.10
N LYS A 33 13.05 11.70 -9.28
CA LYS A 33 12.34 12.82 -8.63
C LYS A 33 10.86 12.85 -9.01
N ARG A 34 10.52 12.53 -10.26
CA ARG A 34 9.12 12.48 -10.70
C ARG A 34 8.34 11.33 -10.05
N ILE A 35 8.95 10.16 -9.92
CA ILE A 35 8.35 9.02 -9.22
C ILE A 35 8.08 9.36 -7.77
N GLU A 36 9.06 9.90 -7.04
CA GLU A 36 8.90 10.31 -5.65
C GLU A 36 7.78 11.35 -5.48
N PHE A 37 7.73 12.34 -6.37
CA PHE A 37 6.67 13.35 -6.35
C PHE A 37 5.28 12.75 -6.57
N LEU A 38 5.14 11.86 -7.57
CA LEU A 38 3.88 11.20 -7.88
C LEU A 38 3.44 10.28 -6.73
N GLN A 39 4.37 9.56 -6.10
CA GLN A 39 4.10 8.74 -4.92
C GLN A 39 3.55 9.60 -3.77
N LYS A 40 4.16 10.75 -3.47
CA LYS A 40 3.65 11.69 -2.45
C LYS A 40 2.27 12.23 -2.77
N GLN A 41 2.00 12.57 -4.03
CA GLN A 41 0.67 13.00 -4.46
C GLN A 41 -0.37 11.89 -4.30
N LEU A 42 -0.02 10.66 -4.67
CA LEU A 42 -0.90 9.50 -4.55
C LEU A 42 -1.22 9.22 -3.08
N GLU A 43 -0.23 9.25 -2.19
CA GLU A 43 -0.43 9.12 -0.74
C GLU A 43 -1.37 10.21 -0.20
N THR A 44 -1.17 11.47 -0.63
CA THR A 44 -2.02 12.60 -0.23
C THR A 44 -3.48 12.40 -0.66
N VAL A 45 -3.71 12.03 -1.92
CA VAL A 45 -5.06 11.80 -2.47
C VAL A 45 -5.73 10.60 -1.81
N GLN A 46 -4.98 9.51 -1.54
CA GLN A 46 -5.51 8.34 -0.85
C GLN A 46 -5.92 8.65 0.59
N LEU A 47 -5.10 9.40 1.33
CA LEU A 47 -5.41 9.86 2.69
C LEU A 47 -6.64 10.76 2.73
N GLN A 48 -6.90 11.54 1.69
CA GLN A 48 -8.07 12.41 1.59
C GLN A 48 -9.34 11.66 1.18
N SER A 49 -9.22 10.64 0.33
CA SER A 49 -10.37 9.93 -0.24
C SER A 49 -10.93 8.84 0.68
N LYS A 50 -10.12 8.28 1.59
CA LYS A 50 -10.51 7.16 2.45
C LYS A 50 -10.11 7.41 3.90
N PHE A 51 -10.94 6.94 4.83
CA PHE A 51 -10.55 6.89 6.23
C PHE A 51 -9.32 5.98 6.38
N SER A 52 -8.28 6.47 7.05
CA SER A 52 -7.07 5.72 7.36
C SER A 52 -6.54 6.11 8.71
N LEU A 53 -6.15 5.11 9.50
CA LEU A 53 -5.42 5.25 10.74
C LEU A 53 -4.16 6.14 10.59
N ARG A 54 -3.50 6.11 9.43
CA ARG A 54 -2.27 6.89 9.18
C ARG A 54 -2.44 8.40 9.44
N ARG A 55 -3.66 8.92 9.35
CA ARG A 55 -3.97 10.33 9.64
C ARG A 55 -3.69 10.72 11.09
N PHE A 56 -3.67 9.76 12.00
CA PHE A 56 -3.44 9.95 13.43
C PHE A 56 -2.02 9.58 13.87
N ALA A 57 -1.14 9.15 12.94
CA ALA A 57 0.20 8.69 13.26
C ALA A 57 1.10 9.77 13.89
N GLY A 58 0.78 11.05 13.71
CA GLY A 58 1.51 12.18 14.29
C GLY A 58 1.00 12.65 15.66
N SER A 59 -0.05 12.03 16.21
CA SER A 59 -0.70 12.47 17.46
C SER A 59 -0.96 11.29 18.38
N ASP A 60 -0.04 11.06 19.32
CA ASP A 60 -0.21 10.02 20.34
C ASP A 60 -1.40 10.31 21.28
N GLU A 61 -1.76 11.58 21.46
CA GLU A 61 -2.95 11.98 22.20
C GLU A 61 -4.22 11.48 21.53
N ASP A 62 -4.35 11.65 20.21
CA ASP A 62 -5.52 11.17 19.46
C ASP A 62 -5.59 9.64 19.48
N ILE A 63 -4.46 8.96 19.28
CA ILE A 63 -4.40 7.49 19.36
C ILE A 63 -4.89 7.01 20.72
N ARG A 64 -4.40 7.62 21.81
CA ARG A 64 -4.80 7.27 23.17
C ARG A 64 -6.26 7.56 23.44
N PHE A 65 -6.75 8.69 22.96
CA PHE A 65 -8.14 9.06 23.11
C PHE A 65 -9.07 8.05 22.44
N TYR A 66 -8.81 7.69 21.19
CA TYR A 66 -9.70 6.81 20.41
C TYR A 66 -9.52 5.33 20.70
N THR A 67 -8.30 4.87 21.00
CA THR A 67 -7.99 3.42 21.08
C THR A 67 -7.57 2.94 22.47
N ARG A 68 -7.29 3.85 23.41
CA ARG A 68 -6.71 3.59 24.74
C ARG A 68 -5.28 3.04 24.74
N PHE A 69 -4.65 2.84 23.58
CA PHE A 69 -3.22 2.55 23.50
C PHE A 69 -2.38 3.80 23.83
N ALA A 70 -1.18 3.60 24.38
CA ALA A 70 -0.37 4.74 24.83
C ALA A 70 0.14 5.60 23.67
N THR A 71 0.61 5.00 22.58
CA THR A 71 1.15 5.71 21.42
C THR A 71 0.74 5.00 20.13
N TYR A 72 0.91 5.68 18.99
CA TYR A 72 0.74 5.09 17.67
C TYR A 72 1.60 3.83 17.50
N GLU A 73 2.84 3.89 17.97
CA GLU A 73 3.79 2.78 17.89
C GLU A 73 3.29 1.54 18.66
N HIS A 74 2.78 1.72 19.89
CA HIS A 74 2.23 0.61 20.66
C HIS A 74 1.03 -0.05 19.97
N PHE A 75 0.14 0.77 19.40
CA PHE A 75 -0.98 0.27 18.60
C PHE A 75 -0.49 -0.53 17.39
N MET A 76 0.51 -0.03 16.67
CA MET A 76 1.08 -0.72 15.52
C MET A 76 1.82 -2.01 15.92
N CYS A 77 2.55 -2.05 17.04
CA CYS A 77 3.14 -3.29 17.56
C CYS A 77 2.06 -4.36 17.81
N PHE A 78 0.95 -3.97 18.45
CA PHE A 78 -0.21 -4.86 18.62
C PHE A 78 -0.79 -5.30 17.28
N TRP A 79 -0.96 -4.38 16.33
CA TRP A 79 -1.45 -4.69 14.99
C TRP A 79 -0.59 -5.77 14.30
N HIS A 80 0.73 -5.60 14.25
CA HIS A 80 1.63 -6.56 13.60
C HIS A 80 1.57 -7.96 14.22
N LEU A 81 1.28 -8.06 15.53
CA LEU A 81 1.10 -9.34 16.20
C LEU A 81 -0.15 -10.09 15.70
N ILE A 82 -1.25 -9.37 15.45
CA ILE A 82 -2.53 -9.98 15.08
C ILE A 82 -2.77 -10.02 13.57
N GLU A 83 -2.07 -9.20 12.80
CA GLU A 83 -2.21 -9.05 11.34
C GLU A 83 -2.24 -10.39 10.59
N PRO A 84 -1.36 -11.37 10.87
CA PRO A 84 -1.39 -12.66 10.17
C PRO A 84 -2.71 -13.42 10.32
N SER A 85 -3.39 -13.24 11.46
CA SER A 85 -4.65 -13.90 11.78
C SER A 85 -5.86 -13.22 11.15
N THR A 86 -5.71 -12.00 10.65
CA THR A 86 -6.81 -11.22 10.05
C THR A 86 -7.34 -11.82 8.74
N SER A 87 -6.52 -12.64 8.08
CA SER A 87 -6.89 -13.42 6.91
C SER A 87 -8.00 -14.44 7.18
N LYS A 88 -8.11 -14.90 8.44
CA LYS A 88 -9.08 -15.90 8.88
C LYS A 88 -10.39 -15.29 9.41
N ILE A 89 -10.49 -13.97 9.47
CA ILE A 89 -11.67 -13.28 10.00
C ILE A 89 -12.82 -13.39 8.98
N VAL A 90 -13.93 -14.01 9.42
CA VAL A 90 -15.16 -14.11 8.65
C VAL A 90 -16.06 -12.94 9.00
N SER A 91 -16.37 -12.08 8.02
CA SER A 91 -17.31 -10.97 8.22
C SER A 91 -18.75 -11.47 8.20
N VAL A 92 -19.49 -11.28 9.30
CA VAL A 92 -20.94 -11.55 9.35
C VAL A 92 -21.68 -10.23 9.20
N SER A 93 -22.33 -10.02 8.04
CA SER A 93 -23.23 -8.87 7.84
C SER A 93 -24.68 -9.29 8.10
N ARG A 94 -25.42 -8.51 8.91
CA ARG A 94 -26.86 -8.74 9.22
C ARG A 94 -27.81 -8.57 8.02
N ALA A 95 -27.30 -8.30 6.82
CA ALA A 95 -28.10 -8.21 5.60
C ALA A 95 -28.29 -9.60 4.98
N LYS A 96 -29.14 -10.45 5.58
CA LYS A 96 -29.59 -11.68 4.92
C LYS A 96 -31.03 -11.98 5.32
N GLY A 97 -31.94 -11.27 4.65
CA GLY A 97 -33.38 -11.48 4.69
C GLY A 97 -33.98 -11.32 3.30
N ALA A 98 -33.32 -11.82 2.25
CA ALA A 98 -33.91 -12.17 0.96
C ALA A 98 -32.81 -12.69 0.02
N SER A 99 -33.15 -13.74 -0.73
CA SER A 99 -32.51 -14.20 -1.97
C SER A 99 -31.30 -15.12 -1.83
N THR A 100 -31.62 -16.40 -2.04
CA THR A 100 -30.75 -17.51 -2.38
C THR A 100 -30.15 -17.37 -3.78
N ASP A 101 -28.94 -17.94 -3.92
CA ASP A 101 -28.24 -18.33 -5.15
C ASP A 101 -27.85 -17.24 -6.16
N LEU A 102 -26.53 -17.04 -6.30
CA LEU A 102 -25.71 -17.77 -7.27
C LEU A 102 -24.32 -17.11 -7.24
N GLU A 103 -23.28 -17.87 -6.89
CA GLU A 103 -21.87 -17.45 -6.87
C GLU A 103 -21.49 -16.47 -5.71
N GLU A 104 -20.48 -16.68 -4.88
CA GLU A 104 -19.05 -16.66 -5.25
C GLU A 104 -18.59 -15.49 -6.15
N LYS A 105 -19.51 -14.81 -6.86
CA LYS A 105 -19.24 -13.83 -7.90
C LYS A 105 -19.91 -12.55 -7.38
N ILE A 106 -19.26 -11.76 -6.56
CA ILE A 106 -17.88 -11.37 -6.71
C ILE A 106 -17.30 -11.17 -5.31
N THR A 107 -15.99 -11.27 -5.19
CA THR A 107 -15.07 -10.57 -4.28
C THR A 107 -15.39 -9.07 -3.96
N LEU A 108 -16.66 -8.63 -4.08
CA LEU A 108 -17.18 -7.26 -4.14
C LEU A 108 -18.26 -6.96 -3.07
N ARG A 109 -17.93 -7.15 -1.81
CA ARG A 109 -17.72 -5.91 -1.07
C ARG A 109 -16.23 -5.84 -0.88
N ALA A 110 -15.53 -5.24 -1.83
CA ALA A 110 -14.14 -4.83 -1.63
C ALA A 110 -14.05 -4.29 -0.21
N LYS A 111 -13.21 -4.87 0.65
CA LYS A 111 -13.03 -4.39 2.02
C LYS A 111 -12.88 -2.87 1.91
N LYS A 112 -13.89 -2.10 2.34
CA LYS A 112 -13.95 -0.65 2.07
C LYS A 112 -12.79 0.06 2.77
N LEU A 113 -12.27 -0.58 3.82
CA LEU A 113 -11.17 -0.16 4.65
C LEU A 113 -10.13 -1.28 4.78
N ALA A 114 -8.89 -0.93 5.12
CA ALA A 114 -7.93 -1.93 5.54
C ALA A 114 -8.38 -2.52 6.89
N PRO A 115 -8.12 -3.82 7.17
CA PRO A 115 -8.45 -4.45 8.45
C PRO A 115 -7.94 -3.68 9.68
N VAL A 116 -6.80 -3.00 9.58
CA VAL A 116 -6.27 -2.12 10.64
C VAL A 116 -7.16 -0.90 10.90
N ASP A 117 -7.73 -0.33 9.85
CA ASP A 117 -8.64 0.82 9.94
C ASP A 117 -9.99 0.38 10.53
N GLU A 118 -10.46 -0.83 10.19
CA GLU A 118 -11.67 -1.42 10.79
C GLU A 118 -11.49 -1.65 12.30
N LEU A 119 -10.34 -2.20 12.70
CA LEU A 119 -10.00 -2.36 14.11
C LEU A 119 -9.96 -1.01 14.84
N PHE A 120 -9.36 0.01 14.24
CA PHE A 120 -9.33 1.35 14.83
C PHE A 120 -10.75 1.87 15.08
N LEU A 121 -11.65 1.77 14.10
CA LEU A 121 -13.05 2.19 14.26
C LEU A 121 -13.78 1.37 15.33
N PHE A 122 -13.48 0.08 15.43
CA PHE A 122 -14.04 -0.77 16.48
C PHE A 122 -13.59 -0.33 17.87
N LEU A 123 -12.30 -0.07 18.08
CA LEU A 123 -11.78 0.43 19.35
C LEU A 123 -12.31 1.82 19.68
N MET A 124 -12.44 2.68 18.66
CA MET A 124 -13.09 3.98 18.79
C MET A 124 -14.54 3.85 19.26
N HIS A 125 -15.28 2.86 18.77
CA HIS A 125 -16.63 2.61 19.26
C HIS A 125 -16.64 2.16 20.73
N LEU A 126 -15.70 1.29 21.11
CA LEU A 126 -15.60 0.80 22.49
C LEU A 126 -15.11 1.85 23.48
N SER A 127 -14.29 2.82 23.06
CA SER A 127 -13.79 3.86 23.97
C SER A 127 -14.86 4.86 24.41
N TRP A 128 -16.02 4.86 23.72
CA TRP A 128 -17.20 5.67 24.00
C TRP A 128 -18.35 4.90 24.65
N ALA A 129 -18.22 3.58 24.81
CA ALA A 129 -19.17 2.71 25.49
C ALA A 129 -18.82 2.56 26.98
#